data_AF-A0A6V7QT51-F1
#
_entry.id   AF-A0A6V7QT51-F1
#
_cell.length_a   1.000
_cell.length_b   1.000
_cell.length_c   1.000
_cell.angle_alpha   90.00
_cell.angle_beta   90.00
_cell.angle_gamma   90.00
#
_symmetry.space_group_name_H-M   'P 1'
#
loop_
_entity.id
_entity.type
_entity.pdbx_description
1 polymer ?
#
loop_
_entity_poly.entity_id
_entity_poly.type
_entity_poly.pdbx_seq_one_letter_code
_entity_poly.pdbx_strand_id
1 'polypeptide(L)'
;MPSATSKVYHGASTIVDSSYEFSVVDANSLAFTFNNAPEVAKFLRSNSELSYEEKYHSDRSSWVALYPVSSLFSGSLKFPAQPDDILEQYKHFPYLSIREPISTSPNGHRRVQLELRLGSLSEIWTSVLNITGPLSNWSFADATLAEPQTVSGGLPSYICRLSGSSNEHWSFWLEANSSEPLRVDLAVLDQYLVDNTKKLKSLFPSWADVTAFSTFFSSYYF
;
A
#
# COMPACT_ATOMS: atom_id res chain seq x y z
N MET A 1 -19.40 -37.71 -11.77
CA MET A 1 -19.31 -36.85 -10.59
C MET A 1 -17.86 -36.83 -10.12
N PRO A 2 -17.13 -35.71 -10.27
CA PRO A 2 -15.85 -35.54 -9.61
C PRO A 2 -16.01 -34.68 -8.35
N SER A 3 -15.40 -35.17 -7.28
CA SER A 3 -15.37 -34.63 -5.93
C SER A 3 -14.77 -33.22 -5.86
N ALA A 4 -15.40 -32.38 -5.04
CA ALA A 4 -14.86 -31.10 -4.62
C ALA A 4 -13.55 -31.30 -3.85
N THR A 5 -12.43 -30.96 -4.47
CA THR A 5 -11.16 -30.79 -3.77
C THR A 5 -11.17 -29.40 -3.15
N SER A 6 -11.34 -29.31 -1.84
CA SER A 6 -11.13 -28.08 -1.08
C SER A 6 -9.69 -27.62 -1.28
N LYS A 7 -9.48 -26.59 -2.09
CA LYS A 7 -8.21 -25.87 -2.10
C LYS A 7 -8.15 -25.06 -0.82
N VAL A 8 -7.46 -25.62 0.18
CA VAL A 8 -6.98 -24.85 1.33
C VAL A 8 -5.90 -23.92 0.79
N TYR A 9 -6.21 -22.63 0.66
CA TYR A 9 -5.23 -21.61 0.31
C TYR A 9 -4.36 -21.33 1.54
N HIS A 10 -3.32 -22.14 1.72
CA HIS A 10 -2.15 -21.71 2.49
C HIS A 10 -1.25 -20.91 1.55
N GLY A 11 -1.15 -19.60 1.78
CA GLY A 11 -0.05 -18.77 1.27
C GLY A 11 -0.47 -17.63 0.33
N ALA A 12 -0.13 -16.41 0.74
CA ALA A 12 0.32 -15.33 -0.15
C ALA A 12 0.88 -14.17 0.71
N SER A 13 2.05 -14.36 1.33
CA SER A 13 2.85 -13.27 1.91
C SER A 13 3.74 -12.63 0.83
N THR A 14 3.19 -12.36 -0.35
CA THR A 14 3.93 -11.81 -1.47
C THR A 14 3.67 -10.32 -1.54
N ILE A 15 4.69 -9.52 -1.21
CA ILE A 15 4.72 -8.11 -1.62
C ILE A 15 4.66 -8.11 -3.14
N VAL A 16 3.63 -7.45 -3.68
CA VAL A 16 3.41 -7.40 -5.13
C VAL A 16 4.23 -6.26 -5.74
N ASP A 17 4.44 -5.19 -4.98
CA ASP A 17 5.23 -4.02 -5.37
C ASP A 17 5.83 -3.33 -4.13
N SER A 18 7.05 -2.82 -4.26
CA SER A 18 7.70 -1.92 -3.29
C SER A 18 8.42 -0.79 -4.01
N SER A 19 8.25 0.42 -3.49
CA SER A 19 8.74 1.62 -4.17
C SER A 19 9.05 2.75 -3.21
N TYR A 20 10.01 3.59 -3.60
CA TYR A 20 10.26 4.87 -2.98
C TYR A 20 9.55 5.97 -3.76
N GLU A 21 8.80 6.81 -3.07
CA GLU A 21 8.17 7.99 -3.64
C GLU A 21 8.82 9.24 -3.09
N PHE A 22 9.21 10.14 -3.99
CA PHE A 22 9.70 11.47 -3.67
C PHE A 22 8.68 12.49 -4.13
N SER A 23 8.34 13.43 -3.28
CA SER A 23 7.48 14.56 -3.60
C SER A 23 8.22 15.84 -3.27
N VAL A 24 8.47 16.65 -4.30
CA VAL A 24 9.01 18.00 -4.09
C VAL A 24 7.84 18.92 -3.76
N VAL A 25 7.86 19.50 -2.56
CA VAL A 25 6.85 20.44 -2.08
C VAL A 25 7.31 21.87 -2.37
N ASP A 26 7.71 22.11 -3.62
CA ASP A 26 8.20 23.40 -4.10
C ASP A 26 7.25 23.94 -5.17
N ALA A 27 7.14 25.26 -5.27
CA ALA A 27 6.39 25.93 -6.34
C ALA A 27 7.07 25.76 -7.70
N ASN A 28 8.38 25.48 -7.71
CA ASN A 28 9.18 25.26 -8.89
C ASN A 28 8.96 23.85 -9.47
N SER A 29 8.98 23.75 -10.80
CA SER A 29 8.82 22.46 -11.48
C SER A 29 10.01 21.52 -11.22
N LEU A 30 9.79 20.22 -11.32
CA LEU A 30 10.87 19.21 -11.23
C LEU A 30 12.01 19.47 -12.22
N ALA A 31 11.69 19.98 -13.42
CA ALA A 31 12.70 20.36 -14.40
C ALA A 31 13.60 21.51 -13.90
N PHE A 32 13.02 22.51 -13.25
CA PHE A 32 13.79 23.58 -12.61
C PHE A 32 14.68 23.03 -11.49
N THR A 33 14.14 22.15 -10.65
CA THR A 33 14.91 21.50 -9.58
C THR A 33 16.08 20.70 -10.12
N PHE A 34 15.89 19.89 -11.17
CA PHE A 34 16.96 19.10 -11.77
C PHE A 34 18.03 19.92 -12.48
N ASN A 35 17.65 21.06 -13.08
CA ASN A 35 18.63 21.98 -13.66
C ASN A 35 19.55 22.60 -12.59
N ASN A 36 19.02 22.83 -11.39
CA ASN A 36 19.78 23.38 -10.26
C ASN A 36 20.40 22.30 -9.35
N ALA A 37 20.07 21.03 -9.56
CA ALA A 37 20.56 19.88 -8.81
C ALA A 37 20.94 18.73 -9.76
N PRO A 38 21.96 18.90 -10.60
CA PRO A 38 22.31 17.91 -11.62
C PRO A 38 22.77 16.59 -11.02
N GLU A 39 23.25 16.58 -9.78
CA GLU A 39 23.62 15.34 -9.07
C GLU A 39 22.41 14.49 -8.69
N VAL A 40 21.27 15.12 -8.36
CA VAL A 40 19.99 14.41 -8.18
C VAL A 40 19.61 13.73 -9.48
N ALA A 41 19.63 14.46 -10.60
CA ALA A 41 19.30 13.91 -11.90
C ALA A 41 20.25 12.77 -12.31
N LYS A 42 21.54 12.89 -12.02
CA LYS A 42 22.53 11.82 -12.26
C LYS A 42 22.29 10.61 -11.38
N PHE A 43 22.04 10.79 -10.08
CA PHE A 43 21.77 9.69 -9.16
C PHE A 43 20.51 8.91 -9.60
N LEU A 44 19.48 9.64 -10.02
CA LEU A 44 18.26 9.05 -10.56
C LEU A 44 18.54 8.32 -11.88
N ARG A 45 19.20 8.95 -12.86
CA ARG A 45 19.50 8.37 -14.18
C ARG A 45 20.44 7.16 -14.15
N SER A 46 21.44 7.18 -13.28
CA SER A 46 22.37 6.05 -13.12
C SER A 46 21.67 4.81 -12.54
N ASN A 47 20.51 4.99 -11.93
CA ASN A 47 19.65 3.94 -11.41
C ASN A 47 18.46 3.59 -12.33
N SER A 48 18.42 4.10 -13.57
CA SER A 48 17.15 4.21 -14.29
C SER A 48 16.98 3.34 -15.54
N GLU A 49 16.02 2.42 -15.47
CA GLU A 49 15.01 2.19 -16.51
C GLU A 49 13.95 3.32 -16.55
N LEU A 50 14.17 4.46 -15.88
CA LEU A 50 13.20 5.56 -15.76
C LEU A 50 13.08 6.31 -17.08
N SER A 51 11.90 6.19 -17.67
CA SER A 51 11.39 7.15 -18.63
C SER A 51 10.78 8.33 -17.85
N TYR A 52 11.27 9.55 -18.11
CA TYR A 52 10.64 10.79 -17.62
C TYR A 52 9.22 11.00 -18.21
N GLU A 53 8.84 10.19 -19.21
CA GLU A 53 7.52 10.19 -19.84
C GLU A 53 6.58 9.13 -19.26
N GLU A 54 7.03 8.29 -18.31
CA GLU A 54 6.15 7.35 -17.64
C GLU A 54 5.17 8.13 -16.77
N LYS A 55 4.02 8.43 -17.38
CA LYS A 55 2.76 8.58 -16.69
C LYS A 55 2.54 7.29 -15.91
N TYR A 56 3.11 7.21 -14.71
CA TYR A 56 2.69 6.28 -13.68
C TYR A 56 1.26 6.67 -13.30
N HIS A 57 0.34 6.27 -14.16
CA HIS A 57 -1.02 6.04 -13.77
C HIS A 57 -0.93 4.77 -12.94
N SER A 58 -0.83 4.92 -11.61
CA SER A 58 -1.37 3.86 -10.76
C SER A 58 -2.76 3.59 -11.32
N ASP A 59 -3.04 2.34 -11.68
CA ASP A 59 -4.37 1.99 -12.16
C ASP A 59 -5.36 2.60 -11.17
N ARG A 60 -6.38 3.31 -11.66
CA ARG A 60 -7.29 4.04 -10.76
C ARG A 60 -8.00 3.07 -9.79
N SER A 61 -7.95 1.77 -10.07
CA SER A 61 -8.30 0.68 -9.15
C SER A 61 -7.40 0.60 -7.90
N SER A 62 -6.10 0.89 -8.03
CA SER A 62 -5.10 0.97 -6.94
C SER A 62 -5.20 2.25 -6.11
N TRP A 63 -5.76 3.31 -6.71
CA TRP A 63 -6.00 4.63 -6.10
C TRP A 63 -6.88 4.60 -4.84
N VAL A 64 -7.61 3.50 -4.66
CA VAL A 64 -8.54 3.32 -3.55
C VAL A 64 -7.87 2.68 -2.33
N ALA A 65 -6.77 1.94 -2.55
CA ALA A 65 -5.97 1.34 -1.47
C ALA A 65 -4.97 2.35 -0.90
N LEU A 66 -4.17 3.01 -1.72
CA LEU A 66 -3.45 4.21 -1.28
C LEU A 66 -4.03 5.36 -2.07
N TYR A 67 -4.52 6.36 -1.35
CA TYR A 67 -4.43 7.71 -1.89
C TYR A 67 -2.92 7.94 -2.08
N PRO A 68 -2.37 7.88 -3.32
CA PRO A 68 -0.93 7.92 -3.47
C PRO A 68 -0.54 9.29 -2.96
N VAL A 69 0.20 9.37 -1.85
CA VAL A 69 0.57 10.67 -1.27
C VAL A 69 1.37 11.46 -2.31
N SER A 70 2.08 10.79 -3.22
CA SER A 70 2.67 11.40 -4.41
C SER A 70 1.66 12.12 -5.31
N SER A 71 0.42 11.66 -5.44
CA SER A 71 -0.61 12.34 -6.23
C SER A 71 -1.13 13.63 -5.58
N LEU A 72 -0.80 13.91 -4.31
CA LEU A 72 -1.09 15.20 -3.66
C LEU A 72 -0.16 16.33 -4.07
N PHE A 73 1.01 16.00 -4.63
CA PHE A 73 2.03 16.97 -4.96
C PHE A 73 2.28 16.97 -6.47
N SER A 74 2.26 18.16 -7.08
CA SER A 74 2.47 18.35 -8.52
C SER A 74 3.88 17.99 -9.00
N GLY A 75 4.80 17.70 -8.08
CA GLY A 75 6.22 17.41 -8.33
C GLY A 75 6.67 16.07 -7.79
N SER A 76 5.85 15.03 -7.91
CA SER A 76 6.18 13.70 -7.39
C SER A 76 6.78 12.76 -8.41
N LEU A 77 7.71 11.94 -7.95
CA LEU A 77 8.38 10.90 -8.70
C LEU A 77 8.34 9.61 -7.89
N LYS A 78 7.99 8.50 -8.54
CA LYS A 78 8.03 7.16 -7.98
C LYS A 78 9.23 6.43 -8.56
N PHE A 79 10.00 5.76 -7.72
CA PHE A 79 11.15 4.97 -8.12
C PHE A 79 10.98 3.55 -7.58
N PRO A 80 11.28 2.51 -8.38
CA PRO A 80 11.32 1.16 -7.85
C PRO A 80 12.36 1.09 -6.74
N ALA A 81 12.01 0.46 -5.62
CA ALA A 81 12.96 0.28 -4.55
C ALA A 81 14.02 -0.75 -4.98
N GLN A 82 15.30 -0.47 -4.70
CA GLN A 82 16.35 -1.49 -4.83
C GLN A 82 16.03 -2.62 -3.83
N PRO A 83 15.83 -3.87 -4.29
CA PRO A 83 15.39 -4.96 -3.42
C PRO A 83 16.34 -5.18 -2.23
N ASP A 84 17.64 -5.03 -2.45
CA ASP A 84 18.68 -5.26 -1.43
C ASP A 84 18.54 -4.25 -0.28
N ASP A 85 18.34 -2.95 -0.56
CA ASP A 85 18.18 -1.92 0.47
C ASP A 85 16.96 -2.17 1.37
N ILE A 86 15.87 -2.65 0.78
CA ILE A 86 14.62 -2.94 1.50
C ILE A 86 14.78 -4.19 2.38
N LEU A 87 15.44 -5.23 1.86
CA LEU A 87 15.68 -6.49 2.58
C LEU A 87 16.72 -6.35 3.70
N GLU A 88 17.71 -5.48 3.53
CA GLU A 88 18.68 -5.15 4.58
C GLU A 88 18.02 -4.40 5.75
N GLN A 89 17.11 -3.48 5.45
CA GLN A 89 16.44 -2.66 6.47
C GLN A 89 15.30 -3.40 7.18
N TYR A 90 14.48 -4.17 6.45
CA TYR A 90 13.26 -4.75 6.99
C TYR A 90 13.29 -6.29 6.97
N LYS A 91 13.23 -6.88 8.16
CA LYS A 91 13.18 -8.34 8.35
C LYS A 91 11.79 -8.92 8.11
N HIS A 92 10.76 -8.14 8.43
CA HIS A 92 9.36 -8.54 8.33
C HIS A 92 8.56 -7.44 7.66
N PHE A 93 7.84 -7.81 6.61
CA PHE A 93 7.00 -6.88 5.86
C PHE A 93 5.58 -6.87 6.40
N PRO A 94 4.80 -5.80 6.12
CA PRO A 94 3.38 -5.81 6.41
C PRO A 94 2.68 -6.99 5.76
N TYR A 95 1.85 -7.68 6.53
CA TYR A 95 1.07 -8.77 5.99
C TYR A 95 -0.27 -8.95 6.71
N LEU A 96 -1.21 -9.51 5.95
CA LEU A 96 -2.52 -9.91 6.44
C LEU A 96 -2.58 -11.44 6.53
N SER A 97 -3.17 -11.95 7.61
CA SER A 97 -3.29 -13.40 7.82
C SER A 97 -4.64 -13.78 8.41
N ILE A 98 -5.08 -15.01 8.15
CA ILE A 98 -6.28 -15.59 8.76
C ILE A 98 -5.91 -16.06 10.17
N ARG A 99 -6.64 -15.56 11.17
CA ARG A 99 -6.41 -15.90 12.59
C ARG A 99 -7.15 -17.17 13.01
N GLU A 100 -8.35 -17.38 12.48
CA GLU A 100 -9.21 -18.52 12.81
C GLU A 100 -9.85 -19.11 11.54
N PRO A 101 -10.22 -20.40 11.53
CA PRO A 101 -10.93 -20.99 10.40
C PRO A 101 -12.16 -20.16 10.00
N ILE A 102 -12.37 -20.02 8.69
CA ILE A 102 -13.54 -19.32 8.14
C ILE A 102 -14.80 -19.94 8.74
N SER A 103 -15.67 -19.08 9.26
CA SER A 103 -16.88 -19.47 9.97
C SER A 103 -18.11 -18.81 9.35
N THR A 104 -19.28 -19.16 9.86
CA THR A 104 -20.55 -18.54 9.46
C THR A 104 -21.04 -17.65 10.60
N SER A 105 -21.41 -16.41 10.29
CA SER A 105 -22.00 -15.49 11.26
C SER A 105 -23.42 -15.91 11.65
N PRO A 106 -24.00 -15.35 12.73
CA PRO A 106 -25.39 -15.64 13.13
C PRO A 106 -26.42 -15.38 12.02
N ASN A 107 -26.10 -14.49 11.07
CA ASN A 107 -26.96 -14.13 9.94
C ASN A 107 -26.75 -15.04 8.72
N GLY A 108 -25.94 -16.10 8.84
CA GLY A 108 -25.63 -17.01 7.73
C GLY A 108 -24.55 -16.49 6.78
N HIS A 109 -23.92 -15.35 7.07
CA HIS A 109 -22.87 -14.78 6.22
C HIS A 109 -21.53 -15.46 6.46
N ARG A 110 -20.69 -15.55 5.43
CA ARG A 110 -19.33 -16.08 5.52
C ARG A 110 -18.45 -15.07 6.25
N ARG A 111 -17.89 -15.43 7.41
CA ARG A 111 -17.04 -14.56 8.23
C ARG A 111 -15.58 -15.02 8.22
N VAL A 112 -14.68 -14.09 7.94
CA VAL A 112 -13.22 -14.30 7.95
C VAL A 112 -12.62 -13.47 9.08
N GLN A 113 -11.90 -14.13 9.99
CA GLN A 113 -11.17 -13.48 11.09
C GLN A 113 -9.74 -13.22 10.63
N LEU A 114 -9.32 -11.96 10.65
CA LEU A 114 -8.07 -11.48 10.08
C LEU A 114 -7.21 -10.79 11.14
N GLU A 115 -5.90 -10.92 10.96
CA GLU A 115 -4.89 -10.20 11.72
C GLU A 115 -3.95 -9.48 10.75
N LEU A 116 -3.86 -8.15 10.89
CA LEU A 116 -2.88 -7.31 10.23
C LEU A 116 -1.69 -7.11 11.15
N ARG A 117 -0.49 -7.38 10.63
CA ARG A 117 0.78 -7.03 11.26
C ARG A 117 1.58 -6.16 10.31
N LEU A 118 2.16 -5.08 10.84
CA LEU A 118 2.95 -4.14 10.04
C LEU A 118 4.44 -4.49 9.99
N GLY A 119 4.84 -5.57 10.65
CA GLY A 119 6.20 -6.10 10.55
C GLY A 119 7.23 -5.21 11.26
N SER A 120 8.41 -5.07 10.67
CA SER A 120 9.53 -4.31 11.22
C SER A 120 9.62 -2.88 10.68
N LEU A 121 8.53 -2.33 10.15
CA LEU A 121 8.51 -0.94 9.70
C LEU A 121 8.74 0.02 10.88
N SER A 122 9.31 1.19 10.61
CA SER A 122 9.83 2.07 11.67
C SER A 122 9.01 3.33 11.89
N GLU A 123 8.58 4.03 10.83
CA GLU A 123 7.87 5.31 10.91
C GLU A 123 6.60 5.26 10.06
N ILE A 124 5.66 4.40 10.47
CA ILE A 124 4.41 4.18 9.74
C ILE A 124 3.53 5.42 9.88
N TRP A 125 3.18 6.03 8.75
CA TRP A 125 2.21 7.11 8.72
C TRP A 125 0.78 6.56 8.70
N THR A 126 0.49 5.66 7.76
CA THR A 126 -0.84 5.10 7.60
C THR A 126 -0.76 3.70 6.99
N SER A 127 -1.70 2.86 7.40
CA SER A 127 -2.03 1.61 6.73
C SER A 127 -3.45 1.71 6.18
N VAL A 128 -3.68 1.17 4.99
CA VAL A 128 -4.98 1.25 4.34
C VAL A 128 -5.37 -0.12 3.82
N LEU A 129 -6.62 -0.47 4.06
CA LEU A 129 -7.27 -1.66 3.55
C LEU A 129 -8.32 -1.22 2.53
N ASN A 130 -8.17 -1.64 1.28
CA ASN A 130 -9.21 -1.52 0.27
C ASN A 130 -9.85 -2.89 0.06
N ILE A 131 -11.11 -3.00 0.47
CA ILE A 131 -11.87 -4.24 0.47
C ILE A 131 -12.87 -4.19 -0.69
N THR A 132 -12.80 -5.17 -1.58
CA THR A 132 -13.70 -5.32 -2.73
C THR A 132 -14.35 -6.71 -2.71
N GLY A 133 -15.53 -6.82 -3.34
CA GLY A 133 -16.33 -8.04 -3.37
C GLY A 133 -17.60 -7.94 -2.51
N PRO A 134 -18.20 -9.07 -2.12
CA PRO A 134 -19.53 -9.14 -1.51
C PRO A 134 -19.55 -8.77 -0.01
N LEU A 135 -18.82 -7.73 0.40
CA LEU A 135 -18.73 -7.31 1.80
C LEU A 135 -20.11 -6.86 2.31
N SER A 136 -20.57 -7.50 3.38
CA SER A 136 -21.87 -7.26 4.00
C SER A 136 -21.78 -6.77 5.43
N ASN A 137 -20.66 -7.00 6.11
CA ASN A 137 -20.37 -6.43 7.43
C ASN A 137 -18.87 -6.47 7.75
N TRP A 138 -18.43 -5.73 8.76
CA TRP A 138 -17.06 -5.76 9.28
C TRP A 138 -17.01 -5.43 10.77
N SER A 139 -15.86 -5.63 11.42
CA SER A 139 -15.68 -5.26 12.83
C SER A 139 -15.22 -3.82 13.06
N PHE A 140 -15.00 -3.05 12.00
CA PHE A 140 -14.57 -1.66 12.10
C PHE A 140 -15.76 -0.74 12.35
N ALA A 141 -15.50 0.46 12.90
CA ALA A 141 -16.48 1.54 13.06
C ALA A 141 -17.84 1.07 13.64
N ASP A 142 -17.81 0.36 14.77
CA ASP A 142 -18.99 -0.20 15.44
C ASP A 142 -19.86 -1.08 14.52
N ALA A 143 -19.23 -1.82 13.62
CA ALA A 143 -19.88 -2.64 12.59
C ALA A 143 -20.79 -1.86 11.64
N THR A 144 -20.50 -0.58 11.43
CA THR A 144 -21.19 0.28 10.47
C THR A 144 -20.40 0.32 9.17
N LEU A 145 -20.97 -0.20 8.10
CA LEU A 145 -20.40 -0.05 6.75
C LEU A 145 -20.75 1.32 6.17
N ALA A 146 -19.73 2.07 5.78
CA ALA A 146 -19.92 3.26 4.96
C ALA A 146 -20.35 2.87 3.54
N GLU A 147 -20.90 3.82 2.77
CA GLU A 147 -21.15 3.59 1.34
C GLU A 147 -19.84 3.28 0.61
N PRO A 148 -19.81 2.24 -0.25
CA PRO A 148 -18.61 1.90 -0.99
C PRO A 148 -18.29 2.99 -2.02
N GLN A 149 -17.00 3.21 -2.24
CA GLN A 149 -16.52 4.15 -3.24
C GLN A 149 -16.32 3.44 -4.57
N THR A 150 -16.69 4.10 -5.67
CA THR A 150 -16.46 3.61 -7.03
C THR A 150 -15.67 4.65 -7.80
N VAL A 151 -14.45 4.29 -8.23
CA VAL A 151 -13.60 5.18 -9.04
C VAL A 151 -13.64 4.71 -10.49
N SER A 152 -14.04 5.60 -11.41
CA SER A 152 -13.98 5.38 -12.86
C SER A 152 -14.64 4.07 -13.35
N GLY A 153 -15.72 3.64 -12.68
CA GLY A 153 -16.46 2.41 -13.04
C GLY A 153 -15.83 1.10 -12.53
N GLY A 154 -14.83 1.17 -11.65
CA GLY A 154 -14.24 0.01 -10.98
C GLY A 154 -15.20 -0.68 -10.00
N LEU A 155 -14.74 -1.77 -9.37
CA LEU A 155 -15.53 -2.47 -8.35
C LEU A 155 -15.80 -1.56 -7.14
N PRO A 156 -16.99 -1.65 -6.50
CA PRO A 156 -17.25 -0.95 -5.25
C PRO A 156 -16.25 -1.37 -4.17
N SER A 157 -15.66 -0.36 -3.54
CA SER A 157 -14.55 -0.51 -2.58
C SER A 157 -14.90 0.09 -1.23
N TYR A 158 -14.64 -0.67 -0.16
CA TYR A 158 -14.71 -0.20 1.21
C TYR A 158 -13.30 0.10 1.73
N ILE A 159 -13.07 1.33 2.17
CA ILE A 159 -11.76 1.80 2.59
C ILE A 159 -11.73 1.89 4.11
N CYS A 160 -10.77 1.21 4.72
CA CYS A 160 -10.43 1.40 6.14
C CYS A 160 -9.01 1.95 6.25
N ARG A 161 -8.83 3.05 7.00
CA ARG A 161 -7.53 3.65 7.27
C ARG A 161 -7.20 3.43 8.75
N LEU A 162 -6.01 2.89 8.99
CA LEU A 162 -5.49 2.59 10.31
C LEU A 162 -4.25 3.45 10.55
N SER A 163 -4.27 4.20 11.65
CA SER A 163 -3.14 4.96 12.16
C SER A 163 -2.73 4.38 13.51
N GLY A 164 -1.48 3.95 13.65
CA GLY A 164 -0.94 3.35 14.87
C GLY A 164 0.52 2.96 14.70
N SER A 165 1.16 2.56 15.79
CA SER A 165 2.59 2.21 15.80
C SER A 165 2.85 0.82 15.18
N SER A 166 4.07 0.58 14.70
CA SER A 166 4.41 -0.69 14.01
C SER A 166 4.34 -1.95 14.87
N ASN A 167 4.44 -1.79 16.19
CA ASN A 167 4.34 -2.89 17.15
C ASN A 167 2.89 -3.34 17.41
N GLU A 168 1.90 -2.59 16.92
CA GLU A 168 0.49 -2.94 17.03
C GLU A 168 0.10 -4.01 16.01
N HIS A 169 -0.79 -4.90 16.41
CA HIS A 169 -1.47 -5.84 15.52
C HIS A 169 -2.96 -5.55 15.57
N TRP A 170 -3.61 -5.54 14.41
CA TRP A 170 -5.06 -5.31 14.32
C TRP A 170 -5.75 -6.63 14.06
N SER A 171 -6.56 -7.07 15.01
CA SER A 171 -7.51 -8.15 14.81
C SER A 171 -8.87 -7.58 14.39
N PHE A 172 -9.43 -8.11 13.31
CA PHE A 172 -10.73 -7.70 12.79
C PHE A 172 -11.41 -8.84 12.04
N TRP A 173 -12.70 -8.69 11.74
CA TRP A 173 -13.41 -9.63 10.87
C TRP A 173 -14.12 -8.93 9.73
N LEU A 174 -14.28 -9.66 8.63
CA LEU A 174 -15.07 -9.27 7.47
C LEU A 174 -16.15 -10.33 7.23
N GLU A 175 -17.36 -9.89 6.88
CA GLU A 175 -18.46 -10.76 6.45
C GLU A 175 -18.77 -10.57 4.98
N ALA A 176 -18.97 -11.68 4.28
CA ALA A 176 -19.46 -11.73 2.92
C ALA A 176 -20.87 -12.33 2.87
N ASN A 177 -21.78 -11.70 2.13
CA ASN A 177 -23.14 -12.23 1.91
C ASN A 177 -23.21 -13.26 0.77
N SER A 178 -22.08 -13.58 0.12
CA SER A 178 -21.99 -14.61 -0.92
C SER A 178 -20.73 -15.45 -0.78
N SER A 179 -20.63 -16.50 -1.60
CA SER A 179 -19.45 -17.35 -1.70
C SER A 179 -18.33 -16.76 -2.56
N GLU A 180 -18.56 -15.61 -3.22
CA GLU A 180 -17.53 -14.92 -3.99
C GLU A 180 -16.41 -14.43 -3.06
N PRO A 181 -15.16 -14.40 -3.54
CA PRO A 181 -14.02 -14.03 -2.71
C PRO A 181 -14.08 -12.55 -2.30
N LEU A 182 -13.66 -12.26 -1.07
CA LEU A 182 -13.31 -10.90 -0.67
C LEU A 182 -11.86 -10.65 -1.09
N ARG A 183 -11.63 -9.57 -1.82
CA ARG A 183 -10.28 -9.10 -2.11
C ARG A 183 -9.93 -7.95 -1.16
N VAL A 184 -8.79 -8.07 -0.49
CA VAL A 184 -8.25 -7.03 0.39
C VAL A 184 -6.90 -6.60 -0.15
N ASP A 185 -6.83 -5.37 -0.63
CA ASP A 185 -5.57 -4.72 -0.98
C ASP A 185 -5.06 -3.98 0.27
N LEU A 186 -3.92 -4.43 0.79
CA LEU A 186 -3.21 -3.81 1.91
C LEU A 186 -2.13 -2.91 1.35
N ALA A 187 -2.10 -1.69 1.88
CA ALA A 187 -1.16 -0.69 1.44
C ALA A 187 -0.65 0.11 2.63
N VAL A 188 0.67 0.18 2.80
CA VAL A 188 1.31 0.77 3.99
C VAL A 188 2.34 1.80 3.57
N LEU A 189 2.30 2.97 4.19
CA LEU A 189 3.25 4.06 3.97
C LEU A 189 4.19 4.18 5.18
N ASP A 190 5.48 3.96 4.94
CA ASP A 190 6.56 4.15 5.91
C ASP A 190 7.39 5.39 5.54
N GLN A 191 7.51 6.34 6.45
CA GLN A 191 8.32 7.55 6.25
C GLN A 191 9.80 7.32 6.53
N TYR A 192 10.15 6.16 7.08
CA TYR A 192 11.54 5.83 7.32
C TYR A 192 12.32 5.78 6.01
N LEU A 193 13.41 6.53 5.96
CA LEU A 193 14.29 6.60 4.81
C LEU A 193 15.46 5.64 4.99
N VAL A 194 15.60 4.67 4.08
CA VAL A 194 16.84 3.87 3.96
C VAL A 194 18.00 4.74 3.49
N ASP A 195 19.23 4.24 3.61
CA ASP A 195 20.44 5.04 3.38
C ASP A 195 20.55 5.60 1.96
N ASN A 196 20.17 4.85 0.93
CA ASN A 196 20.15 5.36 -0.44
C ASN A 196 19.10 6.47 -0.63
N THR A 197 17.94 6.35 0.01
CA THR A 197 16.88 7.37 -0.03
C THR A 197 17.30 8.63 0.75
N LYS A 198 17.97 8.48 1.90
CA LYS A 198 18.60 9.58 2.64
C LYS A 198 19.67 10.28 1.81
N LYS A 199 20.54 9.51 1.14
CA LYS A 199 21.58 10.03 0.25
C LYS A 199 20.96 10.82 -0.90
N LEU A 200 19.96 10.27 -1.59
CA LEU A 200 19.25 10.98 -2.65
C LEU A 200 18.60 12.27 -2.14
N LYS A 201 17.90 12.22 -1.01
CA LYS A 201 17.32 13.42 -0.37
C LYS A 201 18.39 14.49 -0.08
N SER A 202 19.59 14.09 0.36
CA SER A 202 20.68 15.03 0.66
C SER A 202 21.29 15.73 -0.57
N LEU A 203 21.04 15.20 -1.78
CA LEU A 203 21.51 15.82 -3.02
C LEU A 203 20.62 16.99 -3.48
N PHE A 204 19.43 17.14 -2.90
CA PHE A 204 18.55 18.25 -3.23
C PHE A 204 19.09 19.56 -2.63
N PRO A 205 18.88 20.71 -3.31
CA PRO A 205 19.28 22.00 -2.79
C PRO A 205 18.57 22.32 -1.48
N SER A 206 19.20 23.08 -0.59
CA SER A 206 18.66 23.42 0.73
C SER A 206 17.35 24.23 0.71
N TRP A 207 17.06 24.89 -0.42
CA TRP A 207 15.80 25.62 -0.62
C TRP A 207 14.64 24.72 -1.06
N ALA A 208 14.92 23.50 -1.53
CA ALA A 208 13.90 22.58 -2.01
C ALA A 208 13.41 21.71 -0.84
N ASP A 209 12.13 21.81 -0.50
CA ASP A 209 11.54 20.89 0.48
C ASP A 209 11.17 19.56 -0.19
N VAL A 210 11.64 18.47 0.40
CA VAL A 210 11.53 17.13 -0.16
C VAL A 210 11.02 16.17 0.89
N THR A 211 9.84 15.64 0.61
CA THR A 211 9.28 14.51 1.36
C THR A 211 9.56 13.23 0.58
N ALA A 212 10.03 12.21 1.28
CA ALA A 212 10.26 10.89 0.74
C ALA A 212 9.61 9.87 1.65
N PHE A 213 9.12 8.78 1.07
CA PHE A 213 8.52 7.67 1.81
C PHE A 213 8.56 6.40 0.98
N SER A 214 8.37 5.27 1.65
CA SER A 214 8.27 3.95 1.06
C SER A 214 6.83 3.48 1.11
N THR A 215 6.34 2.87 0.04
CA THR A 215 5.02 2.24 0.01
C THR A 215 5.16 0.74 -0.18
N PHE A 216 4.45 -0.04 0.64
CA PHE A 216 4.35 -1.49 0.54
C PHE A 216 2.95 -1.87 0.12
N PHE A 217 2.81 -2.68 -0.94
CA PHE A 217 1.52 -3.10 -1.45
C PHE A 217 1.40 -4.62 -1.59
N SER A 218 0.29 -5.17 -1.10
CA SER A 218 -0.04 -6.59 -1.22
C SER A 218 -1.55 -6.80 -1.40
N SER A 219 -1.92 -7.88 -2.08
CA SER A 219 -3.31 -8.24 -2.35
C SER A 219 -3.62 -9.63 -1.80
N TYR A 220 -4.72 -9.74 -1.07
CA TYR A 220 -5.19 -10.98 -0.46
C TYR A 220 -6.59 -11.33 -0.96
N TYR A 221 -6.87 -12.63 -1.06
CA TYR A 221 -8.18 -13.16 -1.45
C TYR A 221 -8.64 -14.14 -0.39
N PHE A 222 -9.85 -13.93 0.13
CA PHE A 222 -10.45 -14.75 1.18
C PHE A 222 -11.78 -15.34 0.75
#